data_AF-A0A943PZ66-F1
#
_entry.id   AF-A0A943PZ66-F1
#
_cell.length_a   1.000
_cell.length_b   1.000
_cell.length_c   1.000
_cell.angle_alpha   90.00
_cell.angle_beta   90.00
_cell.angle_gamma   90.00
#
_symmetry.space_group_name_H-M   'P 1'
#
loop_
_entity.id
_entity.type
_entity.pdbx_description
1 polymer ?
#
loop_
_entity_poly.entity_id
_entity_poly.type
_entity_poly.pdbx_seq_one_letter_code
_entity_poly.pdbx_strand_id
1 'polypeptide(L)'
;MKEEKYLDETILEIKRQKDKEENINIEEGVYIKNEYVEFEEIKLFDESMGILLPKSFIDLPDTMKKIKYPSEQRPQIIKTSLDTSVNFGFSLLPLPIRNEQTKDAIKQFKIVLKKVNPSYVFYDLKEEKIGKKTISWFDFKSYGVDFPMYNIMYIIPIRNKVMHGIFNCLYKDIDEWKDYAFQVIKTIKENEEENQK
;
A
#
# COMPACT_ATOMS: atom_id res chain seq x y z
N MET A 1 -19.19 33.07 -5.49
CA MET A 1 -19.61 31.70 -5.91
C MET A 1 -18.87 31.15 -7.13
N LYS A 2 -18.99 31.67 -8.37
CA LYS A 2 -18.24 31.10 -9.52
C LYS A 2 -16.73 31.43 -9.49
N GLU A 3 -16.37 32.64 -9.10
CA GLU A 3 -14.97 33.09 -9.03
C GLU A 3 -14.19 32.45 -7.88
N GLU A 4 -14.79 32.32 -6.69
CA GLU A 4 -14.18 31.60 -5.55
C GLU A 4 -13.90 30.13 -5.88
N LYS A 5 -14.87 29.44 -6.51
CA LYS A 5 -14.70 28.04 -6.93
C LYS A 5 -13.56 27.88 -7.94
N TYR A 6 -13.44 28.82 -8.88
CA TYR A 6 -12.35 28.82 -9.87
C TYR A 6 -10.99 29.08 -9.23
N LEU A 7 -10.94 29.96 -8.21
CA LEU A 7 -9.72 30.26 -7.48
C LEU A 7 -9.26 29.06 -6.63
N ASP A 8 -10.19 28.38 -5.95
CA ASP A 8 -9.91 27.18 -5.17
C ASP A 8 -9.42 26.01 -6.04
N GLU A 9 -10.05 25.78 -7.20
CA GLU A 9 -9.61 24.77 -8.18
C GLU A 9 -8.20 25.08 -8.71
N THR A 10 -7.90 26.36 -8.96
CA THR A 10 -6.58 26.80 -9.42
C THR A 10 -5.51 26.61 -8.33
N ILE A 11 -5.81 26.95 -7.07
CA ILE A 11 -4.89 26.74 -5.94
C ILE A 11 -4.60 25.24 -5.74
N LEU A 12 -5.63 24.40 -5.88
CA LEU A 12 -5.50 22.95 -5.75
C LEU A 12 -4.63 22.34 -6.86
N GLU A 13 -4.80 22.79 -8.10
CA GLU A 13 -3.99 22.35 -9.24
C GLU A 13 -2.52 22.79 -9.07
N ILE A 14 -2.28 24.03 -8.62
CA ILE A 14 -0.92 24.54 -8.34
C ILE A 14 -0.26 23.71 -7.22
N LYS A 15 -0.99 23.39 -6.14
CA LYS A 15 -0.46 22.53 -5.07
C LYS A 15 -0.14 21.13 -5.58
N ARG A 16 -1.00 20.51 -6.39
CA ARG A 16 -0.76 19.20 -7.01
C ARG A 16 0.45 19.19 -7.94
N GLN A 17 0.65 20.25 -8.71
CA GLN A 17 1.82 20.41 -9.58
C GLN A 17 3.08 20.59 -8.75
N LYS A 18 3.03 21.43 -7.72
CA LYS A 18 4.14 21.65 -6.80
C LYS A 18 4.52 20.37 -6.05
N ASP A 19 3.52 19.65 -5.57
CA ASP A 19 3.68 18.31 -5.01
C ASP A 19 4.44 17.43 -6.04
N LYS A 20 3.90 17.24 -7.25
CA LYS A 20 4.55 16.40 -8.29
C LYS A 20 5.97 16.83 -8.66
N GLU A 21 6.30 18.11 -8.56
CA GLU A 21 7.62 18.66 -8.91
C GLU A 21 8.66 18.58 -7.76
N GLU A 22 8.25 18.62 -6.49
CA GLU A 22 9.14 18.75 -5.34
C GLU A 22 9.53 17.42 -4.64
N ASN A 23 9.28 16.24 -5.24
CA ASN A 23 9.44 14.94 -4.55
C ASN A 23 8.62 14.88 -3.24
N ILE A 24 7.29 14.99 -3.38
CA ILE A 24 6.29 14.98 -2.30
C ILE A 24 6.66 14.08 -1.12
N ASN A 25 6.57 14.63 0.09
CA ASN A 25 6.72 13.91 1.34
C ASN A 25 5.34 13.76 2.03
N ILE A 26 4.79 12.55 2.07
CA ILE A 26 3.54 12.24 2.80
C ILE A 26 3.55 12.64 4.29
N GLU A 27 4.72 12.88 4.89
CA GLU A 27 4.84 13.36 6.28
C GLU A 27 4.22 14.75 6.50
N GLU A 28 4.13 15.60 5.46
CA GLU A 28 3.54 16.95 5.54
C GLU A 28 2.04 16.97 5.16
N GLY A 29 1.48 15.81 4.80
CA GLY A 29 0.14 15.68 4.23
C GLY A 29 0.09 16.12 2.76
N VAL A 30 -0.78 15.49 1.98
CA VAL A 30 -0.79 15.61 0.50
C VAL A 30 -2.21 15.70 -0.05
N TYR A 31 -2.37 16.23 -1.26
CA TYR A 31 -3.68 16.18 -1.94
C TYR A 31 -3.82 14.93 -2.81
N ILE A 32 -4.82 14.11 -2.49
CA ILE A 32 -5.18 12.90 -3.24
C ILE A 32 -6.65 13.05 -3.67
N LYS A 33 -6.96 12.97 -4.98
CA LYS A 33 -8.34 13.15 -5.50
C LYS A 33 -9.05 14.41 -5.00
N ASN A 34 -8.33 15.53 -4.93
CA ASN A 34 -8.78 16.83 -4.40
C ASN A 34 -9.06 16.88 -2.88
N GLU A 35 -8.72 15.84 -2.13
CA GLU A 35 -8.86 15.82 -0.67
C GLU A 35 -7.47 15.96 -0.04
N TYR A 36 -7.36 16.80 0.99
CA TYR A 36 -6.13 16.87 1.78
C TYR A 36 -6.09 15.67 2.73
N VAL A 37 -5.04 14.86 2.58
CA VAL A 37 -4.84 13.61 3.31
C VAL A 37 -3.64 13.78 4.23
N GLU A 38 -3.90 13.69 5.53
CA GLU A 38 -2.87 13.59 6.55
C GLU A 38 -2.56 12.12 6.87
N PHE A 39 -1.32 11.86 7.26
CA PHE A 39 -0.83 10.53 7.62
C PHE A 39 -0.49 10.47 9.10
N GLU A 40 -0.62 9.29 9.68
CA GLU A 40 -0.17 8.98 11.04
C GLU A 40 0.60 7.67 11.08
N GLU A 41 1.46 7.53 12.08
CA GLU A 41 2.17 6.30 12.31
C GLU A 41 1.25 5.26 12.95
N ILE A 42 1.05 4.15 12.23
CA ILE A 42 0.33 2.99 12.69
C ILE A 42 1.32 1.89 13.05
N LYS A 43 1.17 1.37 14.27
CA LYS A 43 1.91 0.20 14.73
C LYS A 43 1.20 -1.09 14.29
N LEU A 44 1.95 -2.03 13.73
CA LEU A 44 1.45 -3.32 13.24
C LEU A 44 2.12 -4.48 14.01
N PHE A 45 1.40 -5.60 14.11
CA PHE A 45 1.88 -6.88 14.67
C PHE A 45 2.56 -6.73 16.04
N ASP A 46 1.78 -6.42 17.08
CA ASP A 46 2.25 -6.22 18.46
C ASP A 46 3.42 -5.23 18.53
N GLU A 47 3.27 -4.11 17.82
CA GLU A 47 4.24 -3.03 17.74
C GLU A 47 5.61 -3.39 17.15
N SER A 48 5.76 -4.56 16.53
CA SER A 48 7.03 -4.94 15.88
C SER A 48 7.37 -4.10 14.65
N MET A 49 6.40 -3.39 14.08
CA MET A 49 6.58 -2.51 12.92
C MET A 49 5.75 -1.24 13.01
N GLY A 50 6.26 -0.19 12.36
CA GLY A 50 5.55 1.07 12.10
C GLY A 50 5.41 1.33 10.60
N ILE A 51 4.32 1.98 10.21
CA ILE A 51 4.07 2.47 8.85
C ILE A 51 3.22 3.74 8.91
N LEU A 52 3.47 4.72 8.03
CA LEU A 52 2.57 5.85 7.86
C LEU A 52 1.36 5.46 7.01
N LEU A 53 0.16 5.71 7.49
CA LEU A 53 -1.09 5.49 6.76
C LEU A 53 -2.00 6.71 6.88
N PRO A 54 -2.95 6.92 5.94
CA PRO A 54 -3.90 8.02 6.05
C PRO A 54 -4.69 7.93 7.37
N LYS A 55 -4.79 9.05 8.10
CA LYS A 55 -5.51 9.14 9.39
C LYS A 55 -6.98 8.72 9.31
N SER A 56 -7.59 8.89 8.13
CA SER A 56 -8.98 8.54 7.89
C SER A 56 -9.22 7.04 7.68
N PHE A 57 -8.17 6.22 7.56
CA PHE A 57 -8.31 4.80 7.29
C PHE A 57 -8.64 4.04 8.57
N ILE A 58 -9.60 3.12 8.45
CA ILE A 58 -10.06 2.27 9.56
C ILE A 58 -9.69 0.82 9.33
N ASP A 59 -9.72 -0.01 10.37
CA ASP A 59 -9.67 -1.46 10.18
C ASP A 59 -10.94 -1.92 9.44
N LEU A 60 -10.76 -2.67 8.36
CA LEU A 60 -11.86 -3.29 7.65
C LEU A 60 -12.57 -4.27 8.61
N PRO A 61 -13.87 -4.10 8.91
CA PRO A 61 -14.58 -4.99 9.82
C PRO A 61 -14.55 -6.46 9.37
N ASP A 62 -14.46 -7.40 10.31
CA ASP A 62 -14.30 -8.83 10.00
C ASP A 62 -15.45 -9.40 9.16
N THR A 63 -16.67 -8.89 9.36
CA THR A 63 -17.85 -9.23 8.54
C THR A 63 -17.64 -8.89 7.07
N MET A 64 -16.91 -7.81 6.77
CA MET A 64 -16.58 -7.39 5.40
C MET A 64 -15.28 -8.01 4.88
N LYS A 65 -14.30 -8.33 5.74
CA LYS A 65 -13.05 -9.00 5.32
C LYS A 65 -13.34 -10.27 4.53
N LYS A 66 -14.33 -11.06 4.98
CA LYS A 66 -14.72 -12.33 4.32
C LYS A 66 -15.37 -12.16 2.96
N ILE A 67 -16.18 -11.12 2.82
CA ILE A 67 -16.89 -10.82 1.57
C ILE A 67 -15.89 -10.28 0.54
N LYS A 68 -15.05 -9.32 0.94
CA LYS A 68 -14.14 -8.62 0.03
C LYS A 68 -12.91 -9.43 -0.36
N TYR A 69 -12.42 -10.26 0.55
CA TYR A 69 -11.22 -11.08 0.35
C TYR A 69 -11.54 -12.55 0.58
N PRO A 70 -12.38 -13.23 -0.22
CA PRO A 70 -12.91 -14.57 0.12
C PRO A 70 -11.85 -15.66 0.31
N SER A 71 -10.64 -15.48 -0.21
CA SER A 71 -9.51 -16.38 0.00
C SER A 71 -9.10 -16.51 1.48
N GLU A 72 -8.75 -17.72 1.91
CA GLU A 72 -8.14 -17.94 3.23
C GLU A 72 -6.73 -17.31 3.33
N GLN A 73 -6.10 -16.98 2.21
CA GLN A 73 -4.85 -16.22 2.16
C GLN A 73 -5.08 -14.69 2.23
N ARG A 74 -6.24 -14.25 2.73
CA ARG A 74 -6.56 -12.83 2.99
C ARG A 74 -5.53 -12.20 3.94
N PRO A 75 -5.28 -10.87 3.84
CA PRO A 75 -4.40 -10.21 4.79
C PRO A 75 -4.92 -10.28 6.24
N GLN A 76 -4.00 -10.36 7.20
CA GLN A 76 -4.33 -10.42 8.63
C GLN A 76 -4.90 -9.09 9.14
N ILE A 77 -4.27 -7.98 8.72
CA ILE A 77 -4.70 -6.61 9.01
C ILE A 77 -5.04 -5.95 7.68
N ILE A 78 -6.19 -5.26 7.59
CA ILE A 78 -6.61 -4.53 6.40
C ILE A 78 -7.07 -3.15 6.86
N LYS A 79 -6.33 -2.10 6.46
CA LYS A 79 -6.70 -0.70 6.64
C LYS A 79 -7.37 -0.20 5.37
N THR A 80 -8.53 0.43 5.50
CA THR A 80 -9.41 0.77 4.38
C THR A 80 -9.93 2.19 4.49
N SER A 81 -10.14 2.85 3.34
CA SER A 81 -10.87 4.11 3.27
C SER A 81 -12.33 3.93 3.70
N LEU A 82 -13.01 5.03 4.07
CA LEU A 82 -14.40 4.99 4.54
C LEU A 82 -15.38 4.44 3.48
N ASP A 83 -15.11 4.71 2.20
CA ASP A 83 -15.87 4.15 1.07
C ASP A 83 -15.40 2.75 0.65
N THR A 84 -14.37 2.23 1.32
CA THR A 84 -13.68 0.97 1.08
C THR A 84 -12.97 0.85 -0.27
N SER A 85 -12.89 1.91 -1.07
CA SER A 85 -12.30 1.84 -2.41
C SER A 85 -10.78 1.67 -2.41
N VAL A 86 -10.10 2.06 -1.33
CA VAL A 86 -8.65 2.01 -1.17
C VAL A 86 -8.28 1.19 0.05
N ASN A 87 -7.30 0.29 -0.08
CA ASN A 87 -6.99 -0.68 0.97
C ASN A 87 -5.49 -0.95 1.04
N PHE A 88 -4.95 -0.95 2.25
CA PHE A 88 -3.64 -1.51 2.59
C PHE A 88 -3.85 -2.77 3.42
N GLY A 89 -3.28 -3.89 2.98
CA GLY A 89 -3.35 -5.16 3.69
C GLY A 89 -1.98 -5.64 4.11
N PHE A 90 -1.87 -6.24 5.28
CA PHE A 90 -0.61 -6.70 5.86
C PHE A 90 -0.75 -8.11 6.42
N SER A 91 0.25 -8.95 6.16
CA SER A 91 0.41 -10.26 6.76
C SER A 91 1.85 -10.50 7.16
N LEU A 92 2.08 -11.11 8.32
CA LEU A 92 3.38 -11.56 8.76
C LEU A 92 3.47 -13.08 8.60
N LEU A 93 4.16 -13.52 7.56
CA LEU A 93 4.25 -14.93 7.20
C LEU A 93 5.48 -15.56 7.86
N PRO A 94 5.39 -16.78 8.42
CA PRO A 94 6.51 -17.50 9.03
C PRO A 94 7.45 -18.10 7.97
N LEU A 95 7.92 -17.27 7.04
CA LEU A 95 8.83 -17.62 5.96
C LEU A 95 10.14 -16.85 6.18
N PRO A 96 11.25 -17.54 6.49
CA PRO A 96 12.55 -16.90 6.69
C PRO A 96 13.17 -16.55 5.32
N ILE A 97 12.94 -15.32 4.88
CA ILE A 97 13.46 -14.79 3.61
C ILE A 97 14.53 -13.74 3.93
N ARG A 98 15.73 -13.86 3.36
CA ARG A 98 16.77 -12.83 3.45
C ARG A 98 16.59 -11.78 2.35
N ASN A 99 17.22 -10.63 2.52
CA ASN A 99 17.18 -9.51 1.57
C ASN A 99 17.51 -9.93 0.12
N GLU A 100 18.43 -10.87 -0.08
CA GLU A 100 18.86 -11.31 -1.42
C GLU A 100 17.84 -12.26 -2.07
N GLN A 101 16.88 -12.77 -1.30
CA GLN A 101 15.91 -13.77 -1.73
C GLN A 101 14.53 -13.15 -2.03
N THR A 102 14.31 -11.88 -1.69
CA THR A 102 13.02 -11.21 -1.84
C THR A 102 12.57 -11.15 -3.29
N LYS A 103 13.47 -10.87 -4.24
CA LYS A 103 13.13 -10.80 -5.66
C LYS A 103 12.63 -12.13 -6.22
N ASP A 104 13.25 -13.24 -5.81
CA ASP A 104 12.83 -14.56 -6.30
C ASP A 104 11.55 -15.02 -5.61
N ALA A 105 11.38 -14.72 -4.32
CA ALA A 105 10.14 -14.98 -3.62
C ALA A 105 8.96 -14.22 -4.26
N ILE A 106 9.07 -12.92 -4.51
CA ILE A 106 7.97 -12.14 -5.12
C ILE A 106 7.65 -12.61 -6.55
N LYS A 107 8.64 -13.09 -7.32
CA LYS A 107 8.39 -13.73 -8.62
C LYS A 107 7.54 -14.99 -8.48
N GLN A 108 7.76 -15.81 -7.45
CA GLN A 108 6.92 -16.99 -7.20
C GLN A 108 5.48 -16.59 -6.88
N PHE A 109 5.26 -15.55 -6.06
CA PHE A 109 3.92 -15.00 -5.82
C PHE A 109 3.25 -14.57 -7.13
N LYS A 110 3.97 -13.84 -8.00
CA LYS A 110 3.48 -13.44 -9.32
C LYS A 110 3.07 -14.64 -10.18
N ILE A 111 3.90 -15.70 -10.23
CA ILE A 111 3.59 -16.93 -10.98
C ILE A 111 2.32 -17.61 -10.44
N VAL A 112 2.19 -17.72 -9.12
CA VAL A 112 1.00 -18.31 -8.48
C VAL A 112 -0.24 -17.50 -8.82
N LEU A 113 -0.21 -16.17 -8.69
CA LEU A 113 -1.34 -15.32 -9.04
C LEU A 113 -1.74 -15.42 -10.51
N LYS A 114 -0.77 -15.47 -11.44
CA LYS A 114 -1.05 -15.64 -12.87
C LYS A 114 -1.71 -16.99 -13.17
N LYS A 115 -1.36 -18.05 -12.43
CA LYS A 115 -2.03 -19.36 -12.53
C LYS A 115 -3.44 -19.33 -11.96
N VAL A 116 -3.66 -18.65 -10.83
CA VAL A 116 -4.98 -18.50 -10.20
C VAL A 116 -5.92 -17.72 -11.12
N ASN A 117 -5.45 -16.63 -11.70
CA ASN A 117 -6.23 -15.87 -12.67
C ASN A 117 -5.37 -15.39 -13.85
N PRO A 118 -5.41 -16.11 -14.99
CA PRO A 118 -4.68 -15.73 -16.20
C PRO A 118 -5.07 -14.39 -16.80
N SER A 119 -6.24 -13.83 -16.45
CA SER A 119 -6.67 -12.52 -16.94
C SER A 119 -5.87 -11.35 -16.34
N TYR A 120 -5.19 -11.54 -15.20
CA TYR A 120 -4.43 -10.46 -14.56
C TYR A 120 -3.31 -9.92 -15.47
N VAL A 121 -3.20 -8.60 -15.50
CA VAL A 121 -2.20 -7.87 -16.29
C VAL A 121 -1.15 -7.32 -15.35
N PHE A 122 0.09 -7.79 -15.48
CA PHE A 122 1.20 -7.39 -14.62
C PHE A 122 2.04 -6.33 -15.32
N TYR A 123 2.49 -5.31 -14.59
CA TYR A 123 3.27 -4.20 -15.14
C TYR A 123 4.75 -4.33 -14.73
N ASP A 124 5.12 -3.75 -13.59
CA ASP A 124 6.47 -3.73 -13.08
C ASP A 124 6.74 -4.92 -12.14
N LEU A 125 8.02 -5.27 -12.02
CA LEU A 125 8.54 -6.07 -10.92
C LEU A 125 9.89 -5.48 -10.54
N LYS A 126 9.98 -4.89 -9.35
CA LYS A 126 11.15 -4.15 -8.90
C LYS A 126 11.61 -4.60 -7.53
N GLU A 127 12.84 -4.20 -7.24
CA GLU A 127 13.49 -4.37 -5.96
C GLU A 127 14.09 -3.01 -5.58
N GLU A 128 13.85 -2.58 -4.34
CA GLU A 128 14.31 -1.31 -3.81
C GLU A 128 14.91 -1.52 -2.41
N LYS A 129 15.81 -0.61 -2.00
CA LYS A 129 16.36 -0.61 -0.65
C LYS A 129 15.62 0.41 0.21
N ILE A 130 15.21 -0.01 1.41
CA ILE A 130 14.66 0.84 2.46
C ILE A 130 15.54 0.63 3.69
N GLY A 131 16.40 1.61 3.99
CA GLY A 131 17.43 1.47 5.01
C GLY A 131 18.35 0.26 4.75
N LYS A 132 18.37 -0.70 5.69
CA LYS A 132 19.14 -1.95 5.61
C LYS A 132 18.35 -3.12 5.01
N LYS A 133 17.07 -2.92 4.67
CA LYS A 133 16.19 -3.97 4.16
C LYS A 133 16.01 -3.83 2.65
N THR A 134 15.74 -4.95 2.01
CA THR A 134 15.32 -4.99 0.62
C THR A 134 13.82 -5.23 0.57
N ILE A 135 13.11 -4.37 -0.16
CA ILE A 135 11.72 -4.60 -0.53
C ILE A 135 11.65 -5.06 -1.99
N SER A 136 10.83 -6.06 -2.27
CA SER A 136 10.54 -6.47 -3.64
C SER A 136 9.06 -6.49 -3.88
N TRP A 137 8.65 -5.99 -5.04
CA TRP A 137 7.24 -5.77 -5.36
C TRP A 137 6.94 -5.99 -6.84
N PHE A 138 5.68 -6.26 -7.14
CA PHE A 138 5.12 -6.10 -8.49
C PHE A 138 3.76 -5.43 -8.39
N ASP A 139 3.37 -4.75 -9.46
CA ASP A 139 2.03 -4.20 -9.60
C ASP A 139 1.27 -4.85 -10.76
N PHE A 140 -0.04 -4.88 -10.62
CA PHE A 140 -0.91 -5.57 -11.56
C PHE A 140 -2.34 -5.07 -11.49
N LYS A 141 -3.02 -5.18 -12.63
CA LYS A 141 -4.46 -4.99 -12.74
C LYS A 141 -5.16 -6.33 -12.55
N SER A 142 -6.14 -6.34 -11.64
CA SER A 142 -7.07 -7.45 -11.45
C SER A 142 -8.47 -7.04 -11.89
N TYR A 143 -9.30 -8.03 -12.17
CA TYR A 143 -10.71 -7.85 -12.52
C TYR A 143 -11.54 -8.39 -11.35
N GLY A 144 -12.11 -7.47 -10.55
CA GLY A 144 -13.12 -7.82 -9.56
C GLY A 144 -14.45 -8.16 -10.24
N VAL A 145 -15.47 -8.45 -9.43
CA VAL A 145 -16.85 -8.68 -9.94
C VAL A 145 -17.45 -7.38 -10.50
N ASP A 146 -17.20 -6.25 -9.84
CA ASP A 146 -17.79 -4.97 -10.22
C ASP A 146 -16.87 -4.15 -11.14
N PHE A 147 -15.66 -3.84 -10.66
CA PHE A 147 -14.73 -2.94 -11.32
C PHE A 147 -13.30 -3.50 -11.34
N PRO A 148 -12.49 -3.15 -12.34
CA PRO A 148 -11.07 -3.47 -12.33
C PRO A 148 -10.34 -2.73 -11.21
N MET A 149 -9.41 -3.41 -10.57
CA MET A 149 -8.59 -2.88 -9.48
C MET A 149 -7.13 -2.76 -9.92
N TYR A 150 -6.46 -1.71 -9.46
CA TYR A 150 -5.01 -1.66 -9.45
C TYR A 150 -4.49 -2.22 -8.13
N ASN A 151 -3.42 -3.00 -8.18
CA ASN A 151 -2.87 -3.68 -7.01
C ASN A 151 -1.35 -3.56 -7.01
N ILE A 152 -0.76 -3.38 -5.84
CA ILE A 152 0.67 -3.57 -5.58
C ILE A 152 0.77 -4.71 -4.57
N MET A 153 1.64 -5.67 -4.84
CA MET A 153 2.02 -6.71 -3.89
C MET A 153 3.50 -6.59 -3.61
N TYR A 154 3.87 -6.61 -2.33
CA TYR A 154 5.26 -6.42 -1.91
C TYR A 154 5.60 -7.30 -0.72
N ILE A 155 6.90 -7.59 -0.59
CA ILE A 155 7.45 -8.30 0.56
C ILE A 155 8.70 -7.61 1.09
N ILE A 156 8.86 -7.65 2.41
CA ILE A 156 10.04 -7.15 3.13
C ILE A 156 10.41 -8.11 4.27
N PRO A 157 11.70 -8.50 4.41
CA PRO A 157 12.18 -9.31 5.52
C PRO A 157 12.11 -8.56 6.85
N ILE A 158 11.44 -9.16 7.84
CA ILE A 158 11.28 -8.60 9.18
C ILE A 158 11.61 -9.69 10.18
N ARG A 159 12.66 -9.48 10.96
CA ARG A 159 13.30 -10.51 11.80
C ARG A 159 13.56 -11.81 11.00
N ASN A 160 12.99 -12.92 11.47
CA ASN A 160 13.05 -14.24 10.81
C ASN A 160 11.73 -14.61 10.10
N LYS A 161 10.94 -13.60 9.72
CA LYS A 161 9.65 -13.70 9.02
C LYS A 161 9.68 -12.80 7.80
N VAL A 162 8.61 -12.83 7.01
CA VAL A 162 8.41 -11.87 5.90
C VAL A 162 7.10 -11.14 6.11
N MET A 163 7.14 -9.82 6.04
CA MET A 163 5.91 -9.05 5.89
C MET A 163 5.50 -9.08 4.42
N HIS A 164 4.33 -9.63 4.15
CA HIS A 164 3.65 -9.57 2.88
C HIS A 164 2.58 -8.49 2.93
N GLY A 165 2.75 -7.45 2.12
CA GLY A 165 1.84 -6.33 2.04
C GLY A 165 1.15 -6.26 0.68
N ILE A 166 -0.07 -5.75 0.69
CA ILE A 166 -0.83 -5.42 -0.50
C ILE A 166 -1.33 -3.99 -0.40
N PHE A 167 -1.41 -3.33 -1.54
CA PHE A 167 -2.20 -2.12 -1.75
C PHE A 167 -3.18 -2.39 -2.88
N ASN A 168 -4.40 -1.86 -2.79
CA ASN A 168 -5.31 -1.80 -3.93
C ASN A 168 -6.19 -0.55 -3.91
N CYS A 169 -6.50 -0.07 -5.11
CA CYS A 169 -7.49 0.95 -5.38
C CYS A 169 -8.27 0.61 -6.67
N LEU A 170 -9.35 1.34 -6.95
CA LEU A 170 -10.02 1.25 -8.24
C LEU A 170 -9.02 1.60 -9.35
N TYR A 171 -9.03 0.86 -10.46
CA TYR A 171 -8.05 1.07 -11.53
C TYR A 171 -8.09 2.49 -12.13
N LYS A 172 -9.27 3.13 -12.13
CA LYS A 172 -9.44 4.53 -12.58
C LYS A 172 -8.72 5.55 -11.70
N ASP A 173 -8.37 5.19 -10.47
CA ASP A 173 -7.74 6.07 -9.48
C ASP A 173 -6.22 5.81 -9.36
N ILE A 174 -5.62 5.06 -10.31
CA ILE A 174 -4.19 4.70 -10.29
C ILE A 174 -3.28 5.93 -10.31
N ASP A 175 -3.54 6.90 -11.17
CA ASP A 175 -2.70 8.10 -11.34
C ASP A 175 -2.73 9.02 -10.12
N GLU A 176 -3.76 8.88 -9.28
CA GLU A 176 -3.92 9.62 -8.03
C GLU A 176 -3.26 8.90 -6.86
N TRP A 177 -3.16 7.56 -6.88
CA TRP A 177 -2.74 6.79 -5.70
C TRP A 177 -1.38 6.11 -5.82
N LYS A 178 -0.92 5.77 -7.03
CA LYS A 178 0.25 4.89 -7.21
C LYS A 178 1.49 5.42 -6.50
N ASP A 179 1.80 6.70 -6.70
CA ASP A 179 3.00 7.31 -6.11
C ASP A 179 2.91 7.40 -4.58
N TYR A 180 1.76 7.80 -4.03
CA TYR A 180 1.55 7.85 -2.58
C TYR A 180 1.54 6.48 -1.93
N ALA A 181 1.00 5.46 -2.61
CA ALA A 181 1.08 4.08 -2.12
C ALA A 181 2.54 3.62 -1.99
N PHE A 182 3.41 3.98 -2.95
CA PHE A 182 4.85 3.69 -2.82
C PHE A 182 5.52 4.50 -1.72
N GLN A 183 5.13 5.75 -1.49
CA GLN A 183 5.65 6.52 -0.36
C GLN A 183 5.27 5.89 0.97
N VAL A 184 4.00 5.50 1.14
CA VAL A 184 3.52 4.75 2.31
C VAL A 184 4.37 3.49 2.52
N ILE A 185 4.57 2.69 1.47
CA ILE A 185 5.40 1.49 1.52
C ILE A 185 6.84 1.82 1.95
N LYS A 186 7.41 2.95 1.52
CA LYS A 186 8.77 3.36 1.89
C LYS A 186 8.92 3.77 3.35
N THR A 187 7.82 4.04 4.05
CA THR A 187 7.85 4.39 5.49
C THR A 187 7.87 3.18 6.42
N ILE A 188 7.78 1.97 5.87
CA ILE A 188 7.83 0.73 6.66
C ILE A 188 9.16 0.69 7.43
N LYS A 189 9.05 0.62 8.75
CA LYS A 189 10.19 0.46 9.65
C LYS A 189 9.94 -0.68 10.64
N GLU A 190 11.00 -1.41 10.93
CA GLU A 190 11.04 -2.40 11.99
C GLU A 190 11.30 -1.66 13.30
N ASN A 191 10.44 -1.84 14.30
CA ASN A 191 10.66 -1.25 15.61
C ASN A 191 11.68 -2.10 16.37
N GLU A 192 12.65 -1.43 17.01
CA GLU A 192 13.58 -2.10 17.91
C GLU A 192 12.79 -2.71 19.09
N GLU A 193 13.12 -3.94 19.48
CA GLU A 193 12.57 -4.49 20.71
C GLU A 193 13.08 -3.61 21.86
N GLU A 194 12.18 -2.89 22.54
CA GLU A 194 12.47 -2.39 23.87
C GLU A 194 12.80 -3.63 24.71
N ASN A 195 14.09 -3.88 24.91
CA ASN A 195 14.56 -4.82 25.90
C ASN A 195 14.02 -4.34 27.25
N GLN A 196 12.85 -4.86 27.64
CA GLN A 196 12.40 -4.82 29.02
C GLN A 196 13.44 -5.58 29.83
N LYS A 197 14.36 -4.82 30.42
CA LYS A 197 15.34 -5.29 31.40
C LYS A 197 14.64 -5.84 32.64
#